data_AF-A0A0R1VH26-F1
#
_entry.id   AF-A0A0R1VH26-F1
#
_cell.length_a   1.000
_cell.length_b   1.000
_cell.length_c   1.000
_cell.angle_alpha   90.00
_cell.angle_beta   90.00
_cell.angle_gamma   90.00
#
_symmetry.space_group_name_H-M   'P 1'
#
loop_
_entity.id
_entity.type
_entity.pdbx_description
1 polymer ?
#
loop_
_entity_poly.entity_id
_entity_poly.type
_entity_poly.pdbx_seq_one_letter_code
_entity_poly.pdbx_strand_id
1 'polypeptide(L)'
;MRNKYKTLGAFNKAWNMNVWSHTIYDWDEIVVPNELGDAWGPESSETIVAGLSIDYLRFQSESLQNFFTMEKAVIKKCDPETPVTTNFHSLPNKMIDYQKWAKDQDIISYDSYPTYDAPAYKPAFLYDLMRSLEHQPFMLMESASSQVNWQSYSPLKRPGQMAATELQAVAHGADTVQFFQLKQAVGGSEKFHSAIIAHSQRTDTRVFKELTDLSQKLKKAGPTILGSKTRVKVAIVFNWRLSWSIERCHRYLG
;
A
#
# COMPACT_ATOMS: atom_id res chain seq x y z
N MET A 1 -3.48 12.52 21.55
CA MET A 1 -4.79 12.52 22.24
C MET A 1 -5.25 13.89 22.73
N ARG A 2 -4.42 14.67 23.44
CA ARG A 2 -4.74 16.04 23.90
C ARG A 2 -5.39 16.91 22.82
N ASN A 3 -4.79 16.97 21.62
CA ASN A 3 -5.33 17.74 20.49
C ASN A 3 -6.71 17.27 19.99
N LYS A 4 -6.98 15.96 20.04
CA LYS A 4 -8.20 15.35 19.50
C LYS A 4 -9.37 15.47 20.47
N TYR A 5 -9.16 15.13 21.74
CA TYR A 5 -10.22 15.01 22.73
C TYR A 5 -10.39 16.25 23.62
N LYS A 6 -9.36 17.10 23.71
CA LYS A 6 -9.31 18.34 24.51
C LYS A 6 -9.39 18.15 26.03
N THR A 7 -10.23 17.25 26.53
CA THR A 7 -10.41 16.95 27.95
C THR A 7 -10.37 15.45 28.22
N LEU A 8 -9.95 15.05 29.43
CA LEU A 8 -9.97 13.65 29.86
C LEU A 8 -11.40 13.10 29.95
N GLY A 9 -12.40 13.94 30.30
CA GLY A 9 -13.80 13.53 30.30
C GLY A 9 -14.30 13.11 28.91
N ALA A 10 -13.95 13.88 27.87
CA ALA A 10 -14.31 13.52 26.49
C ALA A 10 -13.56 12.28 26.01
N PHE A 11 -12.29 12.13 26.38
CA PHE A 11 -11.48 10.96 26.10
C PHE A 11 -12.04 9.68 26.76
N ASN A 12 -12.25 9.70 28.08
CA ASN A 12 -12.77 8.57 28.84
C ASN A 12 -14.15 8.14 28.33
N LYS A 13 -15.00 9.10 27.96
CA LYS A 13 -16.29 8.82 27.33
C LYS A 13 -16.15 8.18 25.95
N ALA A 14 -15.25 8.69 25.10
CA ALA A 14 -15.09 8.22 23.74
C ALA A 14 -14.55 6.78 23.64
N TRP A 15 -13.70 6.38 24.58
CA TRP A 15 -13.12 5.03 24.62
C TRP A 15 -13.82 4.11 25.63
N ASN A 16 -14.87 4.60 26.31
CA ASN A 16 -15.59 3.87 27.35
C ASN A 16 -14.67 3.33 28.47
N MET A 17 -13.76 4.18 28.94
CA MET A 17 -12.68 3.83 29.89
C MET A 17 -13.17 3.44 31.29
N ASN A 18 -14.47 3.48 31.57
CA ASN A 18 -15.02 2.90 32.80
C ASN A 18 -14.88 1.37 32.82
N VAL A 19 -14.91 0.72 31.66
CA VAL A 19 -14.80 -0.73 31.58
C VAL A 19 -13.44 -1.20 32.10
N TRP A 20 -13.48 -2.17 33.02
CA TRP A 20 -12.31 -2.74 33.69
C TRP A 20 -11.44 -1.69 34.42
N SER A 21 -12.07 -0.63 34.92
CA SER A 21 -11.40 0.41 35.71
C SER A 21 -10.28 1.16 34.97
N HIS A 22 -10.35 1.27 33.64
CA HIS A 22 -9.37 1.99 32.80
C HIS A 22 -9.45 3.52 32.88
N THR A 23 -10.24 4.10 33.80
CA THR A 23 -10.50 5.55 33.78
C THR A 23 -9.20 6.31 33.97
N ILE A 24 -8.88 7.18 33.00
CA ILE A 24 -7.64 7.96 32.98
C ILE A 24 -7.83 9.29 33.69
N TYR A 25 -6.96 9.58 34.66
CA TYR A 25 -6.96 10.81 35.46
C TYR A 25 -5.84 11.77 35.08
N ASP A 26 -4.79 11.28 34.42
CA ASP A 26 -3.75 12.10 33.81
C ASP A 26 -3.40 11.59 32.40
N TRP A 27 -3.08 12.50 31.48
CA TRP A 27 -2.72 12.12 30.11
C TRP A 27 -1.47 11.25 30.01
N ASP A 28 -0.55 11.34 30.98
CA ASP A 28 0.71 10.59 31.01
C ASP A 28 0.50 9.14 31.49
N GLU A 29 -0.70 8.79 31.96
CA GLU A 29 -1.13 7.40 32.21
C GLU A 29 -1.43 6.64 30.90
N ILE A 30 -1.60 7.35 29.78
CA ILE A 30 -1.91 6.72 28.48
C ILE A 30 -0.64 6.14 27.88
N VAL A 31 -0.62 4.83 27.69
CA VAL A 31 0.49 4.09 27.06
C VAL A 31 0.13 3.59 25.66
N VAL A 32 1.15 3.12 24.93
CA VAL A 32 0.99 2.50 23.61
C VAL A 32 0.30 1.15 23.74
N PRO A 33 -0.70 0.81 22.90
CA PRO A 33 -1.34 -0.51 22.90
C PRO A 33 -0.44 -1.54 22.21
N ASN A 34 0.42 -2.19 22.99
CA ASN A 34 1.24 -3.32 22.56
C ASN A 34 1.15 -4.47 23.58
N GLU A 35 1.96 -5.53 23.38
CA GLU A 35 1.98 -6.73 24.23
C GLU A 35 2.42 -6.49 25.68
N LEU A 36 2.93 -5.30 26.02
CA LEU A 36 3.23 -4.91 27.40
C LEU A 36 2.03 -4.24 28.10
N GLY A 37 0.90 -4.07 27.41
CA GLY A 37 -0.30 -3.42 27.91
C GLY A 37 -1.58 -4.05 27.34
N ASP A 38 -2.45 -3.22 26.79
CA ASP A 38 -3.82 -3.61 26.40
C ASP A 38 -3.95 -4.30 25.04
N ALA A 39 -2.88 -4.81 24.44
CA ALA A 39 -2.93 -5.51 23.15
C ALA A 39 -2.16 -6.83 23.17
N TRP A 40 -2.54 -7.79 22.32
CA TRP A 40 -1.84 -9.08 22.21
C TRP A 40 -2.01 -9.71 20.82
N GLY A 41 -1.41 -10.90 20.63
CA GLY A 41 -1.48 -11.65 19.38
C GLY A 41 -0.52 -11.11 18.31
N PRO A 42 -0.43 -11.76 17.13
CA PRO A 42 0.51 -11.37 16.08
C PRO A 42 0.36 -9.89 15.73
N GLU A 43 1.48 -9.16 15.74
CA GLU A 43 1.52 -7.72 15.45
C GLU A 43 0.57 -6.90 16.35
N SER A 44 0.35 -7.36 17.59
CA SER A 44 -0.58 -6.76 18.54
C SER A 44 -1.99 -6.60 17.96
N SER A 45 -2.48 -7.58 17.17
CA SER A 45 -3.76 -7.51 16.43
C SER A 45 -5.01 -7.52 17.31
N GLU A 46 -4.93 -8.08 18.51
CA GLU A 46 -6.01 -8.13 19.49
C GLU A 46 -5.85 -7.01 20.54
N THR A 47 -6.95 -6.57 21.18
CA THR A 47 -6.92 -5.44 22.13
C THR A 47 -8.06 -5.43 23.14
N ILE A 48 -7.78 -4.99 24.37
CA ILE A 48 -8.78 -4.74 25.42
C ILE A 48 -9.55 -3.45 25.13
N VAL A 49 -8.82 -2.39 24.82
CA VAL A 49 -9.38 -1.05 24.59
C VAL A 49 -9.31 -0.75 23.10
N ALA A 50 -10.31 -1.18 22.34
CA ALA A 50 -10.35 -0.99 20.88
C ALA A 50 -10.19 0.49 20.45
N GLY A 51 -10.77 1.42 21.23
CA GLY A 51 -10.59 2.86 21.02
C GLY A 51 -9.12 3.29 21.02
N LEU A 52 -8.32 2.76 21.96
CA LEU A 52 -6.89 3.00 22.08
C LEU A 52 -6.15 2.49 20.85
N SER A 53 -6.37 1.23 20.47
CA SER A 53 -5.69 0.64 19.30
C SER A 53 -6.05 1.31 17.98
N ILE A 54 -7.33 1.65 17.76
CA ILE A 54 -7.76 2.35 16.55
C ILE A 54 -7.15 3.75 16.48
N ASP A 55 -7.12 4.47 17.61
CA ASP A 55 -6.51 5.80 17.64
C ASP A 55 -4.99 5.78 17.57
N TYR A 56 -4.35 4.71 18.04
CA TYR A 56 -2.94 4.49 17.83
C TYR A 56 -2.60 4.22 16.37
N LEU A 57 -3.41 3.42 15.65
CA LEU A 57 -3.27 3.24 14.20
C LEU A 57 -3.45 4.55 13.43
N ARG A 58 -4.45 5.36 13.81
CA ARG A 58 -4.62 6.71 13.25
C ARG A 58 -3.40 7.58 13.51
N PHE A 59 -2.87 7.59 14.73
CA PHE A 59 -1.68 8.34 15.10
C PHE A 59 -0.44 7.90 14.31
N GLN A 60 -0.20 6.59 14.17
CA GLN A 60 0.93 6.04 13.42
C GLN A 60 0.85 6.41 11.94
N SER A 61 -0.32 6.19 11.33
CA SER A 61 -0.59 6.59 9.94
C SER A 61 -0.37 8.08 9.73
N GLU A 62 -0.82 8.94 10.65
CA GLU A 62 -0.64 10.40 10.57
C GLU A 62 0.82 10.83 10.82
N SER A 63 1.54 10.14 11.70
CA SER A 63 2.94 10.45 11.99
C SER A 63 3.84 10.19 10.78
N LEU A 64 3.62 9.06 10.10
CA LEU A 64 4.31 8.72 8.86
C LEU A 64 3.91 9.69 7.72
N GLN A 65 2.65 10.10 7.65
CA GLN A 65 2.17 11.10 6.67
C GLN A 65 2.84 12.45 6.87
N ASN A 66 3.00 12.89 8.12
CA ASN A 66 3.68 14.13 8.46
C ASN A 66 5.15 14.09 8.03
N PHE A 67 5.80 12.92 8.11
CA PHE A 67 7.16 12.75 7.62
C PHE A 67 7.23 12.87 6.09
N PHE A 68 6.32 12.21 5.36
CA PHE A 68 6.22 12.37 3.91
C PHE A 68 5.96 13.83 3.48
N THR A 69 5.01 14.52 4.12
CA THR A 69 4.69 15.92 3.79
C THR A 69 5.83 16.87 4.12
N MET A 70 6.61 16.59 5.17
CA MET A 70 7.84 17.33 5.47
C MET A 70 8.87 17.18 4.34
N GLU A 71 9.15 15.96 3.88
CA GLU A 71 10.06 15.74 2.76
C GLU A 71 9.56 16.38 1.46
N LYS A 72 8.27 16.20 1.13
CA LYS A 72 7.63 16.84 -0.02
C LYS A 72 7.80 18.37 0.02
N ALA A 73 7.60 18.99 1.17
CA ALA A 73 7.76 20.44 1.33
C ALA A 73 9.20 20.90 1.12
N VAL A 74 10.20 20.07 1.46
CA VAL A 74 11.61 20.36 1.15
C VAL A 74 11.88 20.25 -0.35
N ILE A 75 11.42 19.17 -1.00
CA ILE A 75 11.58 18.98 -2.46
C ILE A 75 10.94 20.15 -3.22
N LYS A 76 9.71 20.54 -2.87
CA LYS A 76 8.97 21.62 -3.55
C LYS A 76 9.58 23.01 -3.39
N LYS A 77 10.50 23.24 -2.43
CA LYS A 77 11.28 24.48 -2.36
C LYS A 77 12.33 24.57 -3.46
N CYS A 78 12.84 23.44 -3.92
CA CYS A 78 13.89 23.36 -4.94
C CYS A 78 13.32 23.07 -6.34
N ASP A 79 12.24 22.30 -6.41
CA ASP A 79 11.53 21.95 -7.65
C ASP A 79 10.01 21.98 -7.41
N PRO A 80 9.33 23.12 -7.68
CA PRO A 80 7.90 23.25 -7.43
C PRO A 80 7.03 22.44 -8.41
N GLU A 81 7.54 22.17 -9.61
CA GLU A 81 6.74 21.64 -10.72
C GLU A 81 6.70 20.11 -10.76
N THR A 82 7.81 19.43 -10.44
CA THR A 82 7.88 17.96 -10.54
C THR A 82 6.93 17.28 -9.56
N PRO A 83 6.08 16.32 -9.99
CA PRO A 83 5.19 15.57 -9.11
C PRO A 83 5.94 14.76 -8.05
N VAL A 84 5.43 14.76 -6.82
CA VAL A 84 5.96 13.98 -5.69
C VAL A 84 4.98 12.86 -5.34
N THR A 85 5.50 11.64 -5.24
CA THR A 85 4.76 10.43 -4.86
C THR A 85 5.55 9.61 -3.84
N THR A 86 4.91 8.62 -3.23
CA THR A 86 5.55 7.51 -2.53
C THR A 86 4.74 6.25 -2.81
N ASN A 87 5.43 5.12 -2.99
CA ASN A 87 4.86 3.85 -3.40
C ASN A 87 4.03 3.21 -2.28
N PHE A 88 2.75 2.98 -2.57
CA PHE A 88 1.90 2.12 -1.75
C PHE A 88 2.16 0.65 -2.04
N HIS A 89 1.90 -0.21 -1.06
CA HIS A 89 2.14 -1.65 -1.17
C HIS A 89 1.15 -2.43 -0.31
N SER A 90 1.18 -3.76 -0.43
CA SER A 90 0.35 -4.72 0.31
C SER A 90 -1.16 -4.74 -0.05
N LEU A 91 -1.79 -5.89 0.23
CA LEU A 91 -3.25 -6.06 0.23
C LEU A 91 -3.83 -5.25 1.41
N PRO A 92 -4.84 -4.40 1.18
CA PRO A 92 -4.85 -3.01 1.63
C PRO A 92 -4.11 -2.82 2.96
N ASN A 93 -3.02 -2.05 2.94
CA ASN A 93 -2.11 -1.88 4.07
C ASN A 93 -2.88 -1.67 5.38
N LYS A 94 -2.69 -2.58 6.34
CA LYS A 94 -3.46 -2.61 7.58
C LYS A 94 -3.06 -1.52 8.57
N MET A 95 -1.96 -0.82 8.34
CA MET A 95 -1.41 0.16 9.27
C MET A 95 -1.60 1.60 8.80
N ILE A 96 -1.83 1.82 7.49
CA ILE A 96 -1.82 3.16 6.88
C ILE A 96 -3.16 3.45 6.18
N ASP A 97 -3.74 4.61 6.46
CA ASP A 97 -4.97 5.10 5.83
C ASP A 97 -4.64 5.74 4.47
N TYR A 98 -4.60 4.93 3.40
CA TYR A 98 -4.26 5.42 2.05
C TYR A 98 -5.25 6.47 1.52
N GLN A 99 -6.52 6.45 1.94
CA GLN A 99 -7.48 7.51 1.59
C GLN A 99 -7.10 8.87 2.17
N LYS A 100 -6.48 8.88 3.37
CA LYS A 100 -5.96 10.11 3.95
C LYS A 100 -4.64 10.53 3.31
N TRP A 101 -3.74 9.58 3.04
CA TRP A 101 -2.42 9.84 2.44
C TRP A 101 -2.48 10.35 1.01
N ALA A 102 -3.39 9.80 0.21
CA ALA A 102 -3.55 10.13 -1.20
C ALA A 102 -3.66 11.64 -1.44
N LYS A 103 -4.34 12.36 -0.54
CA LYS A 103 -4.56 13.81 -0.61
C LYS A 103 -3.29 14.65 -0.58
N ASP A 104 -2.19 14.09 -0.07
CA ASP A 104 -0.89 14.77 0.00
C ASP A 104 0.07 14.33 -1.11
N GLN A 105 -0.29 13.34 -1.94
CA GLN A 105 0.51 12.91 -3.09
C GLN A 105 0.05 13.62 -4.37
N ASP A 106 0.99 13.98 -5.24
CA ASP A 106 0.64 14.59 -6.54
C ASP A 106 0.10 13.53 -7.52
N ILE A 107 0.62 12.31 -7.42
CA ILE A 107 0.20 11.14 -8.18
C ILE A 107 0.32 9.89 -7.31
N ILE A 108 -0.64 8.97 -7.41
CA ILE A 108 -0.59 7.70 -6.68
C ILE A 108 0.38 6.77 -7.38
N SER A 109 1.23 6.08 -6.60
CA SER A 109 2.09 5.02 -7.10
C SER A 109 1.93 3.74 -6.28
N TYR A 110 2.06 2.58 -6.91
CA TYR A 110 1.76 1.28 -6.31
C TYR A 110 2.72 0.18 -6.73
N ASP A 111 3.05 -0.67 -5.76
CA ASP A 111 3.87 -1.86 -5.91
C ASP A 111 3.00 -3.12 -5.91
N SER A 112 2.99 -3.83 -7.03
CA SER A 112 2.12 -4.99 -7.25
C SER A 112 2.90 -6.30 -7.27
N TYR A 113 2.75 -7.08 -6.21
CA TYR A 113 3.33 -8.41 -6.06
C TYR A 113 2.29 -9.46 -5.64
N PRO A 114 1.32 -9.78 -6.51
CA PRO A 114 0.37 -10.85 -6.22
C PRO A 114 1.11 -12.18 -5.99
N THR A 115 0.55 -13.03 -5.12
CA THR A 115 1.05 -14.41 -4.98
C THR A 115 0.82 -15.18 -6.28
N TYR A 116 1.64 -16.19 -6.53
CA TYR A 116 1.57 -16.96 -7.79
C TYR A 116 0.21 -17.64 -8.05
N ASP A 117 -0.55 -17.87 -6.99
CA ASP A 117 -1.88 -18.48 -6.96
C ASP A 117 -3.01 -17.46 -6.73
N ALA A 118 -2.69 -16.16 -6.64
CA ALA A 118 -3.69 -15.12 -6.44
C ALA A 118 -4.70 -15.14 -7.61
N PRO A 119 -6.01 -15.25 -7.33
CA PRO A 119 -7.03 -15.08 -8.35
C PRO A 119 -6.90 -13.70 -9.01
N ALA A 120 -7.11 -13.63 -10.32
CA ALA A 120 -6.92 -12.40 -11.09
C ALA A 120 -7.75 -11.20 -10.59
N TYR A 121 -8.89 -11.44 -9.92
CA TYR A 121 -9.71 -10.38 -9.36
C TYR A 121 -9.04 -9.65 -8.17
N LYS A 122 -8.11 -10.29 -7.45
CA LYS A 122 -7.44 -9.68 -6.28
C LYS A 122 -6.58 -8.48 -6.68
N PRO A 123 -5.61 -8.59 -7.60
CA PRO A 123 -4.86 -7.42 -8.07
C PRO A 123 -5.77 -6.41 -8.78
N ALA A 124 -6.77 -6.86 -9.55
CA ALA A 124 -7.74 -5.96 -10.19
C ALA A 124 -8.44 -5.04 -9.17
N PHE A 125 -8.91 -5.60 -8.05
CA PHE A 125 -9.52 -4.82 -6.96
C PHE A 125 -8.54 -3.78 -6.38
N LEU A 126 -7.27 -4.14 -6.20
CA LEU A 126 -6.26 -3.22 -5.68
C LEU A 126 -5.95 -2.10 -6.67
N TYR A 127 -5.87 -2.40 -7.97
CA TYR A 127 -5.69 -1.37 -9.01
C TYR A 127 -6.86 -0.40 -9.05
N ASP A 128 -8.10 -0.91 -8.99
CA ASP A 128 -9.29 -0.06 -8.87
C ASP A 128 -9.27 0.79 -7.60
N LEU A 129 -8.81 0.22 -6.47
CA LEU A 129 -8.63 0.95 -5.23
C LEU A 129 -7.63 2.09 -5.41
N MET A 130 -6.44 1.84 -5.97
CA MET A 130 -5.42 2.86 -6.21
C MET A 130 -5.92 3.98 -7.13
N ARG A 131 -6.52 3.62 -8.28
CA ARG A 131 -7.14 4.58 -9.20
C ARG A 131 -8.22 5.43 -8.52
N SER A 132 -8.99 4.82 -7.61
CA SER A 132 -10.12 5.50 -6.96
C SER A 132 -9.71 6.50 -5.86
N LEU A 133 -8.47 6.43 -5.35
CA LEU A 133 -8.02 7.30 -4.25
C LEU A 133 -8.08 8.80 -4.64
N GLU A 134 -7.61 9.13 -5.85
CA GLU A 134 -7.61 10.49 -6.39
C GLU A 134 -8.39 10.62 -7.72
N HIS A 135 -9.13 9.57 -8.11
CA HIS A 135 -9.91 9.51 -9.36
C HIS A 135 -9.09 9.87 -10.62
N GLN A 136 -7.81 9.52 -10.62
CA GLN A 136 -6.84 9.76 -11.68
C GLN A 136 -6.05 8.48 -12.00
N PRO A 137 -5.38 8.39 -13.16
CA PRO A 137 -4.42 7.33 -13.42
C PRO A 137 -3.33 7.28 -12.32
N PHE A 138 -2.80 6.09 -12.09
CA PHE A 138 -1.75 5.86 -11.10
C PHE A 138 -0.48 5.31 -11.77
N MET A 139 0.62 5.28 -11.04
CA MET A 139 1.87 4.68 -11.47
C MET A 139 1.98 3.26 -10.94
N LEU A 140 2.14 2.26 -11.83
CA LEU A 140 2.64 0.95 -11.40
C LEU A 140 4.15 1.08 -11.22
N MET A 141 4.57 1.40 -10.00
CA MET A 141 5.96 1.73 -9.67
C MET A 141 6.83 0.49 -9.60
N GLU A 142 6.30 -0.58 -9.04
CA GLU A 142 7.02 -1.84 -8.95
C GLU A 142 6.13 -3.02 -9.33
N SER A 143 6.70 -3.92 -10.12
CA SER A 143 6.27 -5.30 -10.26
C SER A 143 7.48 -6.19 -10.51
N ALA A 144 7.37 -7.48 -10.19
CA ALA A 144 8.43 -8.45 -10.46
C ALA A 144 8.44 -8.82 -11.95
N SER A 145 9.61 -8.74 -12.58
CA SER A 145 9.80 -9.21 -13.96
C SER A 145 9.56 -10.72 -14.14
N SER A 146 9.78 -11.51 -13.08
CA SER A 146 9.38 -12.91 -12.98
C SER A 146 9.03 -13.25 -11.54
N GLN A 147 9.90 -13.93 -10.80
CA GLN A 147 9.68 -14.29 -9.40
C GLN A 147 10.12 -13.20 -8.40
N VAL A 148 9.56 -13.24 -7.21
CA VAL A 148 10.07 -12.52 -6.03
C VAL A 148 10.98 -13.43 -5.20
N ASN A 149 11.57 -12.91 -4.12
CA ASN A 149 12.43 -13.66 -3.19
C ASN A 149 11.76 -13.98 -1.85
N TRP A 150 10.68 -13.29 -1.48
CA TRP A 150 10.13 -13.28 -0.12
C TRP A 150 8.82 -14.06 0.06
N GLN A 151 8.15 -14.49 -1.01
CA GLN A 151 6.97 -15.36 -0.89
C GLN A 151 7.40 -16.79 -0.52
N SER A 152 6.60 -17.48 0.29
CA SER A 152 6.87 -18.86 0.73
C SER A 152 7.14 -19.81 -0.45
N TYR A 153 6.49 -19.56 -1.58
CA TYR A 153 6.80 -20.18 -2.87
C TYR A 153 6.80 -19.12 -3.95
N SER A 154 7.95 -18.95 -4.62
CA SER A 154 8.17 -17.91 -5.63
C SER A 154 8.49 -18.53 -7.00
N PRO A 155 7.50 -19.10 -7.70
CA PRO A 155 7.73 -19.70 -9.01
C PRO A 155 8.01 -18.62 -10.05
N LEU A 156 8.68 -19.02 -11.12
CA LEU A 156 8.83 -18.16 -12.29
C LEU A 156 7.45 -17.89 -12.91
N LYS A 157 7.19 -16.62 -13.28
CA LYS A 157 6.08 -16.29 -14.18
C LYS A 157 6.14 -17.19 -15.42
N ARG A 158 5.00 -17.74 -15.85
CA ARG A 158 4.88 -18.53 -17.10
C ARG A 158 5.04 -17.62 -18.32
N PRO A 159 5.40 -18.15 -19.50
CA PRO A 159 5.50 -17.34 -20.72
C PRO A 159 4.23 -16.51 -20.97
N GLY A 160 4.40 -15.20 -21.17
CA GLY A 160 3.29 -14.26 -21.42
C GLY A 160 2.57 -13.76 -20.16
N GLN A 161 2.83 -14.36 -19.00
CA GLN A 161 2.22 -13.94 -17.74
C GLN A 161 2.69 -12.55 -17.31
N MET A 162 3.94 -12.15 -17.62
CA MET A 162 4.42 -10.79 -17.39
C MET A 162 3.51 -9.78 -18.12
N ALA A 163 3.37 -9.93 -19.44
CA ALA A 163 2.53 -9.03 -20.22
C ALA A 163 1.08 -9.03 -19.72
N ALA A 164 0.52 -10.18 -19.35
CA ALA A 164 -0.83 -10.26 -18.81
C ALA A 164 -1.00 -9.49 -17.50
N THR A 165 -0.07 -9.61 -16.55
CA THR A 165 -0.14 -8.91 -15.26
C THR A 165 0.04 -7.41 -15.40
N GLU A 166 0.99 -6.97 -16.24
CA GLU A 166 1.25 -5.55 -16.43
C GLU A 166 0.12 -4.86 -17.21
N LEU A 167 -0.42 -5.51 -18.26
CA LEU A 167 -1.56 -4.97 -19.01
C LEU A 167 -2.85 -4.96 -18.19
N GLN A 168 -2.99 -5.83 -17.18
CA GLN A 168 -4.10 -5.75 -16.23
C GLN A 168 -4.04 -4.44 -15.43
N ALA A 169 -2.85 -4.04 -14.94
CA ALA A 169 -2.71 -2.77 -14.24
C ALA A 169 -3.07 -1.58 -15.14
N VAL A 170 -2.59 -1.59 -16.39
CA VAL A 170 -2.93 -0.56 -17.40
C VAL A 170 -4.44 -0.51 -17.66
N ALA A 171 -5.09 -1.66 -17.82
CA ALA A 171 -6.54 -1.74 -18.03
C ALA A 171 -7.35 -1.16 -16.84
N HIS A 172 -6.78 -1.18 -15.64
CA HIS A 172 -7.37 -0.62 -14.42
C HIS A 172 -6.88 0.80 -14.09
N GLY A 173 -6.13 1.45 -14.98
CA GLY A 173 -5.77 2.87 -14.89
C GLY A 173 -4.31 3.16 -14.53
N ALA A 174 -3.39 2.20 -14.67
CA ALA A 174 -1.97 2.51 -14.59
C ALA A 174 -1.48 3.21 -15.87
N ASP A 175 -0.84 4.37 -15.73
CA ASP A 175 -0.21 5.11 -16.83
C ASP A 175 1.29 4.81 -16.97
N THR A 176 1.86 4.03 -16.04
CA THR A 176 3.22 3.51 -16.11
C THR A 176 3.23 1.99 -15.92
N VAL A 177 4.29 1.36 -16.40
CA VAL A 177 4.65 -0.03 -16.09
C VAL A 177 6.14 -0.02 -15.77
N GLN A 178 6.48 -0.16 -14.49
CA GLN A 178 7.85 -0.16 -13.99
C GLN A 178 8.13 -1.45 -13.23
N PHE A 179 9.40 -1.84 -13.19
CA PHE A 179 9.83 -3.10 -12.60
C PHE A 179 10.85 -2.86 -11.50
N PHE A 180 10.66 -3.52 -10.37
CA PHE A 180 11.74 -3.81 -9.45
C PHE A 180 12.36 -5.16 -9.86
N GLN A 181 13.61 -5.22 -10.31
CA GLN A 181 14.52 -4.11 -10.60
C GLN A 181 15.12 -4.28 -11.99
N LEU A 182 15.84 -3.26 -12.47
CA LEU A 182 16.47 -3.31 -13.79
C LEU A 182 17.57 -4.37 -13.84
N LYS A 183 18.47 -4.39 -12.85
CA LYS A 183 19.60 -5.32 -12.78
C LYS A 183 19.62 -6.05 -11.45
N GLN A 184 19.79 -7.36 -11.49
CA GLN A 184 19.70 -8.20 -10.31
C GLN A 184 20.80 -7.87 -9.30
N ALA A 185 20.43 -7.72 -8.03
CA ALA A 185 21.37 -7.51 -6.94
C ALA A 185 22.29 -8.73 -6.77
N VAL A 186 23.60 -8.51 -6.62
CA VAL A 186 24.59 -9.60 -6.44
C VAL A 186 24.64 -10.09 -4.99
N GLY A 187 24.14 -9.30 -4.04
CA GLY A 187 24.15 -9.60 -2.61
C GLY A 187 22.88 -9.13 -1.91
N GLY A 188 22.84 -9.32 -0.59
CA GLY A 188 21.68 -8.99 0.23
C GLY A 188 20.55 -10.02 0.17
N SER A 189 19.41 -9.66 0.77
CA SER A 189 18.20 -10.48 0.84
C SER A 189 17.55 -10.69 -0.53
N GLU A 190 17.74 -9.75 -1.47
CA GLU A 190 17.02 -9.70 -2.75
C GLU A 190 17.82 -10.23 -3.94
N LYS A 191 18.98 -10.86 -3.72
CA LYS A 191 19.80 -11.42 -4.80
C LYS A 191 19.09 -12.46 -5.70
N PHE A 192 17.96 -13.00 -5.24
CA PHE A 192 17.12 -13.93 -5.99
C PHE A 192 15.79 -13.34 -6.45
N HIS A 193 15.51 -12.08 -6.10
CA HIS A 193 14.40 -11.32 -6.69
C HIS A 193 14.70 -11.14 -8.18
N SER A 194 13.71 -11.35 -9.04
CA SER A 194 13.91 -11.25 -10.49
C SER A 194 14.30 -9.84 -10.91
N ALA A 195 15.02 -9.74 -12.02
CA ALA A 195 15.33 -8.46 -12.65
C ALA A 195 15.29 -8.61 -14.17
N ILE A 196 15.14 -7.50 -14.88
CA ILE A 196 15.21 -7.48 -16.34
C ILE A 196 16.56 -8.03 -16.83
N ILE A 197 17.64 -7.58 -16.20
CA ILE A 197 19.01 -8.07 -16.40
C ILE A 197 19.36 -8.97 -15.22
N ALA A 198 19.20 -10.28 -15.42
CA ALA A 198 19.57 -11.29 -14.43
C ALA A 198 21.09 -11.41 -14.25
N HIS A 199 21.53 -12.24 -13.30
CA HIS A 199 22.95 -12.56 -13.05
C HIS A 199 23.77 -12.95 -14.28
N SER A 200 23.12 -13.55 -15.28
CA SER A 200 23.77 -13.90 -16.55
C SER A 200 24.24 -12.68 -17.35
N GLN A 201 23.73 -11.47 -17.04
CA GLN A 201 24.00 -10.21 -17.76
C GLN A 201 23.70 -10.27 -19.26
N ARG A 202 22.76 -11.14 -19.66
CA ARG A 202 22.34 -11.36 -21.04
C ARG A 202 21.00 -10.71 -21.37
N THR A 203 20.83 -10.33 -22.63
CA THR A 203 19.60 -9.73 -23.17
C THR A 203 18.79 -10.68 -24.07
N ASP A 204 19.26 -11.92 -24.26
CA ASP A 204 18.55 -12.95 -25.04
C ASP A 204 17.70 -13.90 -24.17
N THR A 205 17.52 -13.54 -22.89
CA THR A 205 16.70 -14.27 -21.92
C THR A 205 15.21 -14.13 -22.22
N ARG A 206 14.39 -15.07 -21.71
CA ARG A 206 12.92 -15.01 -21.85
C ARG A 206 12.34 -13.70 -21.30
N VAL A 207 12.76 -13.30 -20.11
CA VAL A 207 12.31 -12.07 -19.44
C VAL A 207 12.62 -10.84 -20.28
N PHE A 208 13.84 -10.72 -20.83
CA PHE A 208 14.22 -9.58 -21.66
C PHE A 208 13.42 -9.52 -22.97
N LYS A 209 13.18 -10.69 -23.60
CA LYS A 209 12.34 -10.80 -24.81
C LYS A 209 10.88 -10.43 -24.54
N GLU A 210 10.30 -10.90 -23.43
CA GLU A 210 8.93 -10.54 -23.01
C GLU A 210 8.80 -9.04 -22.71
N LEU A 211 9.79 -8.43 -22.03
CA LEU A 211 9.81 -6.99 -21.81
C LEU A 211 9.84 -6.22 -23.14
N THR A 212 10.67 -6.66 -24.09
CA THR A 212 10.81 -6.00 -25.39
C THR A 212 9.48 -6.01 -26.15
N ASP A 213 8.80 -7.16 -26.18
CA ASP A 213 7.47 -7.30 -26.78
C ASP A 213 6.42 -6.42 -26.07
N LEU A 214 6.38 -6.44 -24.75
CA LEU A 214 5.49 -5.58 -23.96
C LEU A 214 5.74 -4.09 -24.24
N SER A 215 7.00 -3.67 -24.29
CA SER A 215 7.39 -2.29 -24.59
C SER A 215 6.91 -1.84 -25.97
N GLN A 216 7.00 -2.70 -26.99
CA GLN A 216 6.47 -2.40 -28.32
C GLN A 216 4.95 -2.23 -28.31
N LYS A 217 4.23 -3.10 -27.58
CA LYS A 217 2.76 -2.99 -27.41
C LYS A 217 2.38 -1.69 -26.72
N LEU A 218 3.05 -1.34 -25.62
CA LEU A 218 2.80 -0.10 -24.88
C LEU A 218 3.16 1.14 -25.70
N LYS A 219 4.25 1.13 -26.47
CA LYS A 219 4.61 2.24 -27.38
C LYS A 219 3.54 2.48 -28.44
N LYS A 220 2.94 1.40 -28.96
CA LYS A 220 1.86 1.49 -29.95
C LYS A 220 0.54 1.98 -29.34
N ALA A 221 0.19 1.52 -28.15
CA ALA A 221 -1.08 1.85 -27.49
C ALA A 221 -1.05 3.18 -26.72
N GLY A 222 0.11 3.59 -26.23
CA GLY A 222 0.33 4.75 -25.35
C GLY A 222 -0.37 6.03 -25.80
N PRO A 223 -0.23 6.48 -27.07
CA PRO A 223 -0.90 7.68 -27.57
C PRO A 223 -2.43 7.66 -27.47
N THR A 224 -3.04 6.48 -27.32
CA THR A 224 -4.50 6.30 -27.21
C THR A 224 -4.96 6.16 -25.76
N ILE A 225 -4.13 5.62 -24.87
CA ILE A 225 -4.56 5.20 -23.52
C ILE A 225 -4.01 6.07 -22.38
N LEU A 226 -2.91 6.80 -22.61
CA LEU A 226 -2.29 7.64 -21.59
C LEU A 226 -3.27 8.73 -21.12
N GLY A 227 -3.46 8.88 -19.81
CA GLY A 227 -4.39 9.84 -19.23
C GLY A 227 -5.87 9.47 -19.39
N SER A 228 -6.18 8.28 -19.91
CA SER A 228 -7.56 7.84 -20.09
C SER A 228 -8.27 7.64 -18.75
N LYS A 229 -9.59 7.90 -18.73
CA LYS A 229 -10.43 7.76 -17.52
C LYS A 229 -11.45 6.64 -17.71
N THR A 230 -11.54 5.75 -16.72
CA THR A 230 -12.56 4.70 -16.70
C THR A 230 -13.92 5.27 -16.28
N ARG A 231 -14.94 5.10 -17.12
CA ARG A 231 -16.33 5.44 -16.77
C ARG A 231 -16.97 4.29 -16.00
N VAL A 232 -17.31 4.51 -14.74
CA VAL A 232 -17.93 3.51 -13.86
C VAL A 232 -19.39 3.88 -13.54
N LYS A 233 -20.25 2.87 -13.40
CA LYS A 233 -21.66 3.02 -12.96
C LYS A 233 -21.95 2.33 -11.63
N VAL A 234 -20.98 1.59 -11.10
CA VAL A 234 -21.08 0.79 -9.88
C VAL A 234 -19.84 1.10 -9.03
N ALA A 235 -20.03 1.19 -7.72
CA ALA A 235 -18.95 1.42 -6.76
C ALA A 235 -19.04 0.43 -5.60
N ILE A 236 -17.88 0.00 -5.09
CA ILE A 236 -17.74 -0.72 -3.83
C ILE A 236 -17.10 0.25 -2.84
N VAL A 237 -17.73 0.46 -1.69
CA VAL A 237 -17.22 1.38 -0.68
C VAL A 237 -16.22 0.65 0.22
N PHE A 238 -14.99 1.15 0.25
CA PHE A 238 -13.96 0.73 1.19
C PHE A 238 -13.54 1.89 2.09
N ASN A 239 -13.27 1.62 3.36
CA ASN A 239 -12.82 2.63 4.31
C ASN A 239 -11.84 2.02 5.32
N TRP A 240 -10.62 2.55 5.37
CA TRP A 240 -9.57 2.05 6.27
C TRP A 240 -9.96 2.14 7.75
N ARG A 241 -10.58 3.25 8.17
CA ARG A 241 -10.98 3.47 9.56
C ARG A 241 -12.07 2.49 10.00
N LEU A 242 -12.99 2.14 9.09
CA LEU A 242 -13.99 1.11 9.32
C LEU A 242 -13.33 -0.28 9.36
N SER A 243 -12.40 -0.57 8.45
CA SER A 243 -11.64 -1.83 8.44
C SER A 243 -10.92 -2.04 9.77
N TRP A 244 -10.20 -1.03 10.28
CA TRP A 244 -9.57 -1.08 11.60
C TRP A 244 -10.59 -1.32 12.70
N SER A 245 -11.75 -0.68 12.65
CA SER A 245 -12.77 -0.86 13.67
C SER A 245 -13.31 -2.29 13.69
N ILE A 246 -13.55 -2.89 12.52
CA ILE A 246 -14.01 -4.28 12.42
C ILE A 246 -12.93 -5.26 12.90
N GLU A 247 -11.69 -5.10 12.45
CA GLU A 247 -10.59 -5.98 12.83
C GLU A 247 -10.30 -5.91 14.35
N ARG A 248 -10.40 -4.73 14.96
CA ARG A 248 -10.10 -4.53 16.40
C ARG A 248 -11.27 -4.83 17.35
N CYS A 249 -12.51 -4.78 16.86
CA CYS A 249 -13.68 -5.02 17.72
C CYS A 249 -14.23 -6.45 17.64
N HIS A 250 -13.98 -7.20 16.55
CA HIS A 250 -14.76 -8.41 16.26
C HIS A 250 -14.14 -9.74 16.72
N ARG A 251 -12.89 -9.76 17.20
CA ARG A 251 -12.15 -11.00 17.45
C ARG A 251 -12.28 -11.61 18.86
N TYR A 252 -13.12 -11.05 19.73
CA TYR A 252 -13.41 -11.64 21.05
C TYR A 252 -14.32 -12.89 21.03
N LEU A 253 -14.75 -13.36 19.85
CA LEU A 253 -15.68 -14.48 19.71
C LEU A 253 -15.04 -15.58 18.83
N GLY A 254 -14.13 -16.35 19.43
CA GLY A 254 -13.51 -17.53 18.82
C GLY A 254 -12.99 -18.47 19.89
#